data_AF-A0A9D6RXA6-F1
#
_entry.id   AF-A0A9D6RXA6-F1
#
_cell.length_a   1.000
_cell.length_b   1.000
_cell.length_c   1.000
_cell.angle_alpha   90.00
_cell.angle_beta   90.00
_cell.angle_gamma   90.00
#
_symmetry.space_group_name_H-M   'P 1'
#
loop_
_entity.id
_entity.type
_entity.pdbx_description
1 polymer ?
#
loop_
_entity_poly.entity_id
_entity_poly.type
_entity_poly.pdbx_seq_one_letter_code
_entity_poly.pdbx_strand_id
1 'polypeptide(L)'
;MKKLLISLLLGVFVFSILIPTGVEAASRVKGYTKKNGTYVAPHYKTPPNKSKFDNFSTKGNINPYTGKKGTVNPYKFTPKKYKR
;
A
#
# COMPACT_ATOMS: atom_id res chain seq x y z
N MET A 1 24.19 12.06 -40.09
CA MET A 1 23.14 12.66 -39.24
C MET A 1 22.00 11.69 -38.89
N LYS A 2 21.36 11.00 -39.86
CA LYS A 2 20.25 10.05 -39.57
C LYS A 2 20.62 8.90 -38.62
N LYS A 3 21.84 8.34 -38.72
CA LYS A 3 22.33 7.27 -37.82
C LYS A 3 22.54 7.75 -36.37
N LEU A 4 22.94 9.01 -36.18
CA LEU A 4 23.07 9.64 -34.85
C LEU A 4 21.69 9.91 -34.24
N LEU A 5 20.72 10.36 -35.05
CA LEU A 5 19.33 10.51 -34.63
C LEU A 5 18.68 9.18 -34.22
N ILE A 6 18.93 8.10 -34.97
CA ILE A 6 18.43 6.76 -34.65
C ILE A 6 19.08 6.22 -33.36
N SER A 7 20.38 6.41 -33.18
CA SER A 7 21.10 6.04 -31.95
C SER A 7 20.59 6.81 -30.74
N LEU A 8 20.30 8.10 -30.88
CA LEU A 8 19.73 8.93 -29.81
C LEU A 8 18.32 8.47 -29.45
N LEU A 9 17.47 8.19 -30.45
CA LEU A 9 16.11 7.68 -30.24
C LEU A 9 16.10 6.30 -29.55
N LEU A 10 16.99 5.39 -29.97
CA LEU A 10 17.15 4.09 -29.32
C LEU A 10 17.67 4.24 -27.88
N GLY A 11 18.62 5.15 -27.64
CA GLY A 11 19.13 5.43 -26.29
C GLY A 11 18.05 5.96 -25.35
N VAL A 12 17.21 6.89 -25.81
CA VAL A 12 16.08 7.42 -25.03
C VAL A 12 15.02 6.34 -24.79
N PHE A 13 14.76 5.48 -25.77
CA PHE A 13 13.81 4.37 -25.64
C PHE A 13 14.28 3.30 -24.64
N VAL A 14 15.58 2.99 -24.60
CA VAL A 14 16.14 2.09 -23.59
C VAL A 14 16.09 2.75 -22.21
N PHE A 15 16.44 4.03 -22.10
CA PHE A 15 16.46 4.76 -20.83
C PHE A 15 15.07 4.85 -20.17
N SER A 16 13.99 4.98 -20.95
CA SER A 16 12.63 5.04 -20.42
C SER A 16 12.12 3.70 -19.85
N ILE A 17 12.69 2.56 -20.25
CA ILE A 17 12.34 1.24 -19.71
C ILE A 17 13.00 1.02 -18.34
N LEU A 18 14.10 1.73 -18.03
CA LEU A 18 14.82 1.58 -16.76
C LEU A 18 14.19 2.35 -15.58
N ILE A 19 13.04 3.01 -15.75
CA ILE A 19 12.38 3.72 -14.65
C ILE A 19 11.47 2.72 -13.89
N PRO A 20 11.84 2.26 -12.68
CA PRO A 20 10.95 1.43 -11.88
C PRO A 20 9.74 2.25 -11.45
N THR A 21 8.56 1.90 -11.96
CA THR A 21 7.30 2.48 -11.53
C THR A 21 6.84 1.81 -10.25
N GLY A 22 7.23 2.36 -9.10
CA GLY A 22 6.76 1.91 -7.80
C GLY A 22 5.26 2.20 -7.63
N VAL A 23 4.41 1.20 -7.81
CA VAL A 23 2.99 1.28 -7.40
C VAL A 23 2.91 1.01 -5.91
N GLU A 24 2.83 2.08 -5.11
CA GLU A 24 2.75 1.96 -3.67
C GLU A 24 1.32 1.59 -3.26
N ALA A 25 1.11 0.33 -2.88
CA ALA A 25 -0.19 -0.20 -2.45
C ALA A 25 -0.51 0.19 -1.00
N ALA A 26 -0.48 1.49 -0.69
CA ALA A 26 -0.83 2.03 0.61
C ALA A 26 -1.69 3.28 0.48
N SER A 27 -2.62 3.44 1.42
CA SER A 27 -3.49 4.62 1.55
C SER A 27 -3.11 5.39 2.80
N ARG A 28 -2.89 6.71 2.65
CA ARG A 28 -2.63 7.62 3.76
C ARG A 28 -3.94 8.01 4.44
N VAL A 29 -3.98 7.88 5.76
CA VAL A 29 -5.08 8.33 6.63
C VAL A 29 -4.68 9.63 7.30
N LYS A 30 -5.53 10.65 7.19
CA LYS A 30 -5.35 11.93 7.90
C LYS A 30 -5.53 11.72 9.40
N GLY A 31 -4.80 12.49 10.21
CA GLY A 31 -4.98 12.49 11.66
C GLY A 31 -6.35 13.04 12.05
N TYR A 32 -6.90 12.58 13.16
CA TYR A 32 -8.22 13.00 13.64
C TYR A 32 -8.35 12.80 15.15
N THR A 33 -9.29 13.51 15.76
CA THR A 33 -9.63 13.38 17.18
C THR A 33 -10.87 12.51 17.33
N LYS A 34 -10.81 11.49 18.17
CA LYS A 34 -11.95 10.63 18.50
C LYS A 34 -12.95 11.38 19.40
N LYS A 35 -14.21 10.92 19.44
CA LYS A 35 -15.25 11.50 20.29
C LYS A 35 -14.89 11.55 21.79
N ASN A 36 -14.04 10.64 22.25
CA ASN A 36 -13.55 10.58 23.62
C ASN A 36 -12.30 11.46 23.87
N GLY A 37 -11.97 12.38 22.96
CA GLY A 37 -10.83 13.30 23.07
C GLY A 37 -9.47 12.73 22.66
N THR A 38 -9.34 11.43 22.39
CA THR A 38 -8.04 10.84 21.99
C THR A 38 -7.65 11.25 20.57
N TYR A 39 -6.47 11.86 20.42
CA TYR A 39 -5.89 12.16 19.11
C TYR A 39 -5.29 10.93 18.43
N VAL A 40 -5.51 10.78 17.13
CA VAL A 40 -4.91 9.75 16.27
C VAL A 40 -4.04 10.45 15.23
N ALA A 41 -2.74 10.13 15.25
CA ALA A 41 -1.79 10.66 14.28
C ALA A 41 -2.08 10.13 12.85
N PRO A 42 -1.70 10.88 11.80
CA PRO A 42 -1.71 10.38 10.43
C PRO A 42 -0.88 9.11 10.29
N HIS A 43 -1.35 8.15 9.50
CA HIS A 43 -0.66 6.88 9.30
C HIS A 43 -1.00 6.28 7.93
N TYR A 44 -0.24 5.26 7.52
CA TYR A 44 -0.51 4.48 6.32
C TYR A 44 -1.23 3.17 6.64
N LYS A 45 -2.11 2.75 5.75
CA LYS A 45 -2.81 1.46 5.80
C LYS A 45 -2.86 0.82 4.42
N THR A 46 -3.09 -0.49 4.38
CA THR A 46 -3.42 -1.19 3.14
C THR A 46 -4.71 -0.61 2.52
N PRO A 47 -4.80 -0.44 1.18
CA PRO A 47 -6.00 0.02 0.50
C PRO A 47 -7.20 -0.88 0.80
N PRO A 48 -8.41 -0.32 0.88
CA PRO A 48 -9.60 -1.11 1.17
C PRO A 48 -9.92 -2.06 0.01
N ASN A 49 -10.02 -3.36 0.30
CA ASN A 49 -10.48 -4.37 -0.64
C ASN A 49 -11.26 -5.50 0.09
N LYS A 50 -11.60 -6.58 -0.63
CA LYS A 50 -12.36 -7.72 -0.08
C LYS A 50 -11.48 -8.80 0.58
N SER A 51 -10.16 -8.67 0.52
CA SER A 51 -9.20 -9.61 1.10
C SER A 51 -8.75 -9.15 2.49
N LYS A 52 -8.42 -10.11 3.34
CA LYS A 52 -7.73 -9.84 4.60
C LYS A 52 -6.26 -10.19 4.53
N PHE A 53 -5.85 -10.99 3.55
CA PHE A 53 -4.53 -11.64 3.53
C PHE A 53 -3.38 -10.66 3.27
N ASP A 54 -3.66 -9.54 2.64
CA ASP A 54 -2.71 -8.50 2.23
C ASP A 54 -2.67 -7.31 3.20
N ASN A 55 -3.50 -7.31 4.25
CA ASN A 55 -3.45 -6.26 5.27
C ASN A 55 -2.11 -6.29 6.02
N PHE A 56 -1.53 -5.12 6.28
CA PHE A 56 -0.30 -5.00 7.09
C PHE A 56 -0.43 -5.61 8.50
N SER A 57 -1.66 -5.65 9.04
CA SER A 57 -1.94 -6.22 10.35
C SER A 57 -2.07 -7.75 10.35
N THR A 58 -2.14 -8.39 9.18
CA THR A 58 -2.35 -9.85 9.07
C THR A 58 -1.11 -10.62 9.48
N LYS A 59 -1.30 -11.70 10.23
CA LYS A 59 -0.22 -12.57 10.71
C LYS A 59 0.63 -13.06 9.53
N GLY A 60 1.93 -12.78 9.60
CA GLY A 60 2.91 -13.11 8.54
C GLY A 60 3.34 -11.89 7.72
N ASN A 61 2.54 -10.83 7.68
CA ASN A 61 2.90 -9.60 6.96
C ASN A 61 3.69 -8.64 7.87
N ILE A 62 4.39 -7.70 7.23
CA ILE A 62 5.11 -6.61 7.90
C ILE A 62 4.59 -5.29 7.34
N ASN A 63 4.32 -4.32 8.23
CA ASN A 63 4.02 -2.96 7.81
C ASN A 63 5.31 -2.26 7.35
N PRO A 64 5.47 -1.90 6.06
CA PRO A 64 6.71 -1.32 5.55
C PRO A 64 7.03 0.05 6.16
N TYR A 65 6.03 0.78 6.64
CA TYR A 65 6.19 2.12 7.22
C TYR A 65 6.61 2.12 8.69
N THR A 66 6.45 1.00 9.39
CA THR A 66 6.73 0.93 10.84
C THR A 66 7.58 -0.26 11.25
N GLY A 67 7.85 -1.21 10.35
CA GLY A 67 8.54 -2.47 10.64
C GLY A 67 7.75 -3.44 11.53
N LYS A 68 6.53 -3.06 11.96
CA LYS A 68 5.72 -3.88 12.87
C LYS A 68 5.18 -5.11 12.13
N LYS A 69 5.34 -6.28 12.76
CA LYS A 69 4.75 -7.55 12.29
C LYS A 69 3.25 -7.55 12.53
N GLY A 70 2.50 -8.02 11.55
CA GLY A 70 1.08 -8.31 11.68
C GLY A 70 0.83 -9.51 12.58
N THR A 71 -0.30 -9.49 13.30
CA THR A 71 -0.69 -10.50 14.30
C THR A 71 -2.14 -10.95 14.15
N VAL A 72 -2.92 -10.31 13.29
CA VAL A 72 -4.34 -10.61 13.08
C VAL A 72 -4.48 -11.91 12.29
N ASN A 73 -5.21 -12.88 12.85
CA ASN A 73 -5.52 -14.13 12.16
C ASN A 73 -6.55 -13.87 11.03
N PRO A 74 -6.20 -14.08 9.74
CA PRO A 74 -7.11 -13.81 8.63
C PRO A 74 -8.26 -14.82 8.55
N TYR A 75 -8.11 -16.01 9.12
CA TYR A 75 -9.11 -17.07 9.16
C TYR A 75 -10.14 -16.90 10.27
N LYS A 76 -9.99 -15.88 11.13
CA LYS A 76 -10.95 -15.63 12.21
C LYS A 76 -12.32 -15.31 11.60
N PHE A 77 -13.24 -16.25 11.76
CA PHE A 77 -14.64 -16.07 11.39
C PHE A 77 -15.28 -15.03 12.31
N THR A 78 -15.86 -13.99 11.72
CA THR A 78 -16.66 -12.99 12.43
C THR A 78 -18.10 -13.16 11.96
N PRO A 79 -19.00 -13.73 12.79
CA PRO A 79 -20.39 -13.87 12.40
C PRO A 79 -20.98 -12.50 12.08
N LYS A 80 -21.65 -12.37 10.93
CA LYS A 80 -22.36 -11.14 10.58
C LYS A 80 -23.49 -10.96 11.58
N LYS A 81 -23.44 -9.88 12.38
CA LYS A 81 -24.52 -9.52 13.28
C LYS A 81 -25.62 -8.86 12.44
N TYR A 82 -26.65 -9.62 12.09
CA TYR A 82 -27.84 -9.07 11.45
C TYR A 82 -28.61 -8.22 12.48
N LYS A 83 -28.82 -6.95 12.18
CA LYS A 83 -29.73 -6.10 12.97
C LYS A 83 -31.15 -6.51 12.59
N ARG A 84 -31.93 -6.94 13.57
CA ARG A 84 -33.40 -7.05 13.46
C ARG A 84 -34.01 -5.66 13.45
#